data_AF-A0A447RBR8-F1
#
_entry.id   AF-A0A447RBR8-F1
#
_cell.length_a   1.000
_cell.length_b   1.000
_cell.length_c   1.000
_cell.angle_alpha   90.00
_cell.angle_beta   90.00
_cell.angle_gamma   90.00
#
_symmetry.space_group_name_H-M   'P 1'
#
loop_
_entity.id
_entity.type
_entity.pdbx_description
1 polymer ?
#
loop_
_entity_poly.entity_id
_entity_poly.type
_entity_poly.pdbx_seq_one_letter_code
_entity_poly.pdbx_strand_id
1 'polypeptide(L)'
;MLFFESFSGLTTTGATTLVGLDSLPHAILFYRQMLQWFGGMGIIVLAVAILPILGVGGMQLYRAEMPGPLKDNKMRPRIAETAKTLWLIYVLLTAACALALWFAGMPAFDAIGHSFATIAIGGFSTHDASVGYFDSPTINTIIAIFLLISGCNYGLHFSLLSGRSLKVYWRDPEFRMFIGVQLTLVVICTLVLWFHNIYDSALTTLNQAFFQVVSMATTAGFTTDSIARWPLFLPVLLLCSAFIGGCAGSTGGG
;
A
#
# COMPACT_ATOMS: atom_id res chain seq x y z
N MET A 1 11.57 4.77 -22.48
CA MET A 1 10.94 3.52 -22.01
C MET A 1 11.65 2.97 -20.77
N LEU A 2 12.89 2.45 -20.88
CA LEU A 2 13.66 1.88 -19.75
C LEU A 2 13.81 2.82 -18.53
N PHE A 3 14.15 4.09 -18.75
CA PHE A 3 14.22 5.07 -17.66
C PHE A 3 12.88 5.24 -16.95
N PHE A 4 11.79 5.38 -17.70
CA PHE A 4 10.45 5.52 -17.14
C PHE A 4 10.07 4.31 -16.28
N GLU A 5 10.28 3.10 -16.79
CA GLU A 5 9.98 1.85 -16.07
C GLU A 5 10.82 1.73 -14.78
N SER A 6 12.10 2.13 -14.84
CA SER A 6 13.01 2.07 -13.69
C SER A 6 12.63 3.06 -12.61
N PHE A 7 12.32 4.31 -12.98
CA PHE A 7 11.85 5.32 -12.04
C PHE A 7 10.50 4.91 -11.46
N SER A 8 9.53 4.54 -12.29
CA SER A 8 8.20 4.10 -11.85
C SER A 8 8.24 2.92 -10.87
N GLY A 9 9.13 1.95 -11.11
CA GLY A 9 9.38 0.86 -10.16
C GLY A 9 9.99 1.36 -8.86
N LEU A 10 11.09 2.11 -8.94
CA LEU A 10 11.83 2.57 -7.75
C LEU A 10 11.02 3.55 -6.87
N THR A 11 10.19 4.38 -7.48
CA THR A 11 9.32 5.34 -6.77
C THR A 11 7.95 4.76 -6.41
N THR A 12 7.79 3.44 -6.52
CA THR A 12 6.54 2.72 -6.22
C THR A 12 5.32 3.34 -6.89
N THR A 13 5.46 3.82 -8.12
CA THR A 13 4.39 4.51 -8.87
C THR A 13 3.52 3.54 -9.66
N GLY A 14 4.08 2.44 -10.15
CA GLY A 14 3.29 1.38 -10.78
C GLY A 14 2.87 1.63 -12.22
N ALA A 15 3.17 2.80 -12.79
CA ALA A 15 2.90 3.09 -14.19
C ALA A 15 3.87 2.32 -15.10
N THR A 16 3.33 1.58 -16.07
CA THR A 16 4.13 0.79 -17.03
C THR A 16 3.96 1.35 -18.45
N THR A 17 5.04 1.31 -19.23
CA THR A 17 4.97 1.51 -20.69
C THR A 17 5.13 0.20 -21.45
N LEU A 18 5.48 -0.88 -20.76
CA LEU A 18 5.59 -2.23 -21.31
C LEU A 18 4.20 -2.84 -21.49
N VAL A 19 4.04 -3.56 -22.59
CA VAL A 19 2.84 -4.33 -22.96
C VAL A 19 3.28 -5.75 -23.30
N GLY A 20 2.41 -6.74 -23.10
CA GLY A 20 2.73 -8.14 -23.31
C GLY A 20 3.57 -8.72 -22.18
N LEU A 21 3.34 -8.27 -20.93
CA LEU A 21 4.09 -8.70 -19.75
C LEU A 21 4.06 -10.23 -19.57
N ASP A 22 2.96 -10.87 -19.93
CA ASP A 22 2.76 -12.32 -19.88
C ASP A 22 3.79 -13.12 -20.70
N SER A 23 4.38 -12.50 -21.73
CA SER A 23 5.38 -13.12 -22.60
C SER A 23 6.83 -12.79 -22.22
N LEU A 24 7.03 -11.90 -21.24
CA LEU A 24 8.36 -11.49 -20.83
C LEU A 24 9.07 -12.58 -20.02
N PRO A 25 10.42 -12.66 -20.11
CA PRO A 25 11.20 -13.53 -19.24
C PRO A 25 10.94 -13.23 -17.76
N HIS A 26 10.79 -14.29 -16.97
CA HIS A 26 10.59 -14.21 -15.51
C HIS A 26 11.64 -13.34 -14.81
N ALA A 27 12.88 -13.30 -15.29
CA ALA A 27 13.93 -12.44 -14.73
C ALA A 27 13.59 -10.94 -14.81
N ILE A 28 12.97 -10.50 -15.91
CA ILE A 28 12.57 -9.10 -16.12
C ILE A 28 11.36 -8.78 -15.25
N LEU A 29 10.36 -9.67 -15.23
CA LEU A 29 9.18 -9.52 -14.38
C LEU A 29 9.58 -9.42 -12.90
N PHE A 30 10.48 -10.30 -12.44
CA PHE A 30 10.99 -10.27 -11.08
C PHE A 30 11.73 -8.96 -10.77
N TYR A 31 12.59 -8.50 -11.69
CA TYR A 31 13.33 -7.24 -11.51
C TYR A 31 12.38 -6.04 -11.30
N ARG A 32 11.29 -5.97 -12.07
CA ARG A 32 10.28 -4.91 -11.92
C ARG A 32 9.65 -4.92 -10.52
N GLN A 33 9.22 -6.09 -10.05
CA GLN A 33 8.64 -6.25 -8.71
C GLN A 33 9.65 -5.92 -7.60
N MET A 34 10.89 -6.35 -7.79
CA MET A 34 11.99 -6.11 -6.85
C MET A 34 12.32 -4.62 -6.72
N LEU A 35 12.26 -3.84 -7.81
CA LEU A 35 12.44 -2.38 -7.76
C LEU A 35 11.41 -1.71 -6.85
N GLN A 36 10.14 -2.11 -6.93
CA GLN A 36 9.10 -1.59 -6.04
C GLN A 36 9.36 -1.96 -4.59
N TRP A 37 9.76 -3.20 -4.34
CA TRP A 37 10.09 -3.66 -2.99
C TRP A 37 11.24 -2.86 -2.35
N PHE A 38 12.30 -2.60 -3.12
CA PHE A 38 13.41 -1.75 -2.65
C PHE A 38 12.98 -0.29 -2.48
N GLY A 39 12.16 0.24 -3.40
CA GLY A 39 11.57 1.58 -3.29
C GLY A 39 10.73 1.76 -2.03
N GLY A 40 9.84 0.80 -1.75
CA GLY A 40 8.98 0.77 -0.58
C GLY A 40 9.78 0.74 0.72
N MET A 41 10.82 -0.09 0.81
CA MET A 41 11.72 -0.04 1.96
C MET A 41 12.44 1.31 2.07
N GLY A 42 12.89 1.86 0.93
CA GLY A 42 13.56 3.15 0.85
C GLY A 42 12.72 4.27 1.48
N ILE A 43 11.43 4.35 1.12
CA ILE A 43 10.54 5.38 1.66
C ILE A 43 10.24 5.17 3.14
N ILE A 44 10.06 3.92 3.62
CA ILE A 44 9.86 3.64 5.05
C ILE A 44 11.05 4.14 5.88
N VAL A 45 12.27 3.78 5.46
CA VAL A 45 13.49 4.20 6.16
C VAL A 45 13.65 5.70 6.12
N LEU A 46 13.43 6.32 4.96
CA LEU A 46 13.53 7.77 4.80
C LEU A 46 12.50 8.49 5.67
N ALA A 47 11.24 8.06 5.65
CA ALA A 47 10.16 8.66 6.42
C ALA A 47 10.47 8.60 7.92
N VAL A 48 10.85 7.43 8.44
CA VAL A 48 11.11 7.29 9.90
C VAL A 48 12.44 7.93 10.33
N ALA A 49 13.48 7.90 9.49
CA ALA A 49 14.78 8.46 9.85
C ALA A 49 14.85 9.99 9.67
N ILE A 50 14.17 10.56 8.67
CA ILE A 50 14.36 11.95 8.25
C ILE A 50 13.20 12.86 8.68
N LEU A 51 11.93 12.42 8.66
CA LEU A 51 10.80 13.29 9.06
C LEU A 51 10.94 13.88 10.47
N PRO A 52 11.42 13.13 11.50
CA PRO A 52 11.62 13.70 12.82
C PRO A 52 12.63 14.85 12.86
N ILE A 53 13.59 14.85 11.92
CA ILE A 53 14.66 15.86 11.81
C ILE A 53 14.14 17.10 11.07
N LEU A 54 13.32 16.91 10.03
CA LEU A 54 12.73 17.99 9.24
C LEU A 54 11.56 18.71 9.94
N GLY A 55 11.01 18.14 11.03
CA GLY A 55 9.94 18.77 11.81
C GLY A 55 8.59 18.81 11.09
N VAL A 56 8.42 18.05 10.01
CA VAL A 56 7.19 17.89 9.25
C VAL A 56 6.46 16.65 9.79
N GLY A 57 5.19 16.78 10.19
CA GLY A 57 4.42 15.70 10.82
C GLY A 57 3.87 16.03 12.23
N GLY A 58 3.56 17.30 12.51
CA GLY A 58 2.95 17.72 13.78
C GLY A 58 3.90 17.78 14.99
N MET A 59 5.15 17.35 14.84
CA MET A 59 6.21 17.42 15.86
C MET A 59 6.57 18.86 16.32
N GLN A 60 6.12 19.90 15.60
CA GLN A 60 6.23 21.28 16.05
C GLN A 60 5.38 21.57 17.30
N LEU A 61 4.22 20.92 17.46
CA LEU A 61 3.43 21.00 18.71
C LEU A 61 4.20 20.36 19.88
N TYR A 62 4.84 19.20 19.64
CA TYR A 62 5.62 18.49 20.65
C TYR A 62 6.87 19.27 21.11
N ARG A 63 7.49 20.04 20.20
CA ARG A 63 8.57 20.98 20.54
C ARG A 63 8.08 22.22 21.30
N ALA A 64 6.83 22.64 21.13
CA ALA A 64 6.27 23.78 21.83
C ALA A 64 5.91 23.46 23.30
N GLU A 65 5.68 22.20 23.64
CA GLU A 65 5.25 21.76 24.98
C GLU A 65 6.39 21.27 25.91
N MET A 66 7.64 21.22 25.44
CA MET A 66 8.77 20.65 26.21
C MET A 66 9.75 21.75 26.68
N PRO A 67 9.77 22.13 27.97
CA PRO A 67 10.78 23.01 28.53
C PRO A 67 12.06 22.22 28.85
N GLY A 68 13.14 22.46 28.11
CA GLY A 68 14.48 22.01 28.52
C GLY A 68 15.50 21.88 27.39
N PRO A 69 16.80 22.11 27.66
CA PRO A 69 17.85 22.05 26.65
C PRO A 69 18.15 20.59 26.32
N LEU A 70 17.86 20.18 25.07
CA LEU A 70 18.26 18.88 24.56
C LEU A 70 19.79 18.84 24.48
N LYS A 71 20.42 18.15 25.44
CA LYS A 71 21.82 17.75 25.34
C LYS A 71 21.96 16.89 24.09
N ASP A 72 22.68 17.45 23.13
CA ASP A 72 23.13 16.81 21.91
C ASP A 72 24.03 15.62 22.27
N ASN A 73 23.44 14.43 22.44
CA ASN A 73 24.19 13.21 22.65
C ASN A 73 23.33 11.96 22.31
N LYS A 74 23.83 11.18 21.34
CA LYS A 74 23.40 9.81 20.97
C LYS A 74 22.13 9.65 20.12
N MET A 75 21.90 10.50 19.11
CA MET A 75 20.87 10.20 18.09
C MET A 75 21.26 9.08 17.10
N ARG A 76 22.55 8.78 16.93
CA ARG A 76 23.05 7.81 15.92
C ARG A 76 22.75 6.31 16.18
N PRO A 77 22.81 5.75 17.41
CA PRO A 77 22.61 4.31 17.62
C PRO A 77 21.15 3.86 17.38
N ARG A 78 20.18 4.73 17.67
CA ARG A 78 18.75 4.39 17.62
C ARG A 78 18.20 4.27 16.20
N ILE A 79 18.73 5.02 15.24
CA ILE A 79 18.22 5.01 13.85
C ILE A 79 18.52 3.66 13.19
N ALA A 80 19.73 3.12 13.36
CA ALA A 80 20.11 1.82 12.79
C ALA A 80 19.29 0.66 13.39
N GLU A 81 19.06 0.67 14.70
CA GLU A 81 18.21 -0.34 15.37
C GLU A 81 16.74 -0.25 14.94
N THR A 82 16.23 0.98 14.77
CA THR A 82 14.88 1.21 14.27
C THR A 82 14.74 0.72 12.83
N ALA A 83 15.69 1.06 11.95
CA ALA A 83 15.72 0.61 10.56
C ALA A 83 15.77 -0.93 10.44
N LYS A 84 16.55 -1.60 11.29
CA LYS A 84 16.60 -3.08 11.33
C LYS A 84 15.25 -3.69 11.71
N THR A 85 14.54 -3.08 12.65
CA THR A 85 13.22 -3.58 13.08
C THR A 85 12.15 -3.32 12.03
N LEU A 86 12.18 -2.14 11.39
CA LEU A 86 11.31 -1.82 10.25
C LEU A 86 11.54 -2.77 9.08
N TRP A 87 12.80 -3.09 8.78
CA TRP A 87 13.15 -4.10 7.77
C TRP A 87 12.53 -5.46 8.10
N LEU A 88 12.61 -5.88 9.36
CA LEU A 88 12.01 -7.14 9.81
C LEU A 88 10.48 -7.13 9.65
N ILE A 89 9.80 -6.03 9.99
CA ILE A 89 8.35 -5.88 9.75
C ILE A 89 8.03 -6.01 8.27
N TYR A 90 8.77 -5.28 7.43
CA TYR A 90 8.56 -5.24 5.99
C TYR A 90 8.71 -6.64 5.36
N VAL A 91 9.78 -7.37 5.71
CA VAL A 91 10.01 -8.74 5.25
C VAL A 91 8.95 -9.71 5.76
N LEU A 92 8.55 -9.62 7.03
CA LEU A 92 7.52 -10.50 7.60
C LEU A 92 6.15 -10.29 6.94
N LEU A 93 5.75 -9.03 6.72
CA LEU A 93 4.52 -8.70 6.00
C LEU A 93 4.58 -9.20 4.55
N THR A 94 5.72 -9.05 3.88
CA THR A 94 5.93 -9.53 2.51
C THR A 94 5.80 -11.06 2.44
N ALA A 95 6.48 -11.77 3.34
CA ALA A 95 6.41 -13.24 3.39
C ALA A 95 4.99 -13.74 3.73
N ALA A 96 4.31 -13.09 4.68
CA ALA A 96 2.93 -13.42 5.02
C ALA A 96 1.97 -13.20 3.84
N CYS A 97 2.15 -12.10 3.10
CA CYS A 97 1.38 -11.81 1.90
C CYS A 97 1.64 -12.83 0.79
N ALA A 98 2.90 -13.16 0.50
CA ALA A 98 3.28 -14.15 -0.50
C ALA A 98 2.67 -15.53 -0.18
N LEU A 99 2.74 -15.97 1.08
CA LEU A 99 2.16 -17.24 1.51
C LEU A 99 0.63 -17.23 1.40
N ALA A 100 -0.03 -16.14 1.81
CA ALA A 100 -1.48 -16.01 1.69
C ALA A 100 -1.95 -16.08 0.23
N LEU A 101 -1.26 -15.38 -0.68
CA LEU A 101 -1.54 -15.41 -2.12
C LEU A 101 -1.30 -16.79 -2.72
N TRP A 102 -0.21 -17.45 -2.33
CA TRP A 102 0.09 -18.81 -2.77
C TRP A 102 -0.99 -19.81 -2.31
N PHE A 103 -1.42 -19.75 -1.05
CA PHE A 103 -2.52 -20.58 -0.54
C PHE A 103 -3.87 -20.27 -1.19
N ALA A 104 -4.06 -19.04 -1.70
CA ALA A 104 -5.25 -18.67 -2.48
C ALA A 104 -5.23 -19.19 -3.93
N GLY A 105 -4.15 -19.89 -4.34
CA GLY A 105 -4.03 -20.55 -5.64
C GLY A 105 -3.17 -19.80 -6.67
N MET A 106 -2.53 -18.68 -6.28
CA MET A 106 -1.61 -17.96 -7.17
C MET A 106 -0.31 -18.76 -7.36
N PRO A 107 0.26 -18.86 -8.58
CA PRO A 107 1.57 -19.47 -8.80
C PRO A 107 2.64 -18.82 -7.91
N ALA A 108 3.61 -19.60 -7.41
CA ALA A 108 4.58 -19.11 -6.43
C ALA A 108 5.37 -17.87 -6.91
N PHE A 109 5.70 -17.81 -8.21
CA PHE A 109 6.38 -16.67 -8.81
C PHE A 109 5.52 -15.40 -8.73
N ASP A 110 4.26 -15.50 -9.15
CA ASP A 110 3.32 -14.38 -9.12
C ASP A 110 2.97 -13.98 -7.69
N ALA A 111 2.86 -14.94 -6.77
CA ALA A 111 2.58 -14.69 -5.36
C ALA A 111 3.70 -13.87 -4.70
N ILE A 112 4.96 -14.23 -4.96
CA ILE A 112 6.10 -13.44 -4.48
C ILE A 112 6.12 -12.07 -5.16
N GLY A 113 5.97 -12.01 -6.49
CA GLY A 113 5.98 -10.75 -7.24
C GLY A 113 4.89 -9.77 -6.77
N HIS A 114 3.66 -10.23 -6.64
CA HIS A 114 2.55 -9.39 -6.17
C HIS A 114 2.69 -9.04 -4.69
N SER A 115 3.30 -9.90 -3.85
CA SER A 115 3.58 -9.52 -2.46
C SER A 115 4.56 -8.34 -2.37
N PHE A 116 5.55 -8.29 -3.26
CA PHE A 116 6.52 -7.19 -3.33
C PHE A 116 5.83 -5.88 -3.67
N ALA A 117 5.04 -5.86 -4.74
CA ALA A 117 4.26 -4.69 -5.13
C ALA A 117 3.18 -4.30 -4.11
N THR A 118 2.56 -5.26 -3.43
CA THR A 118 1.49 -5.00 -2.45
C THR A 118 2.05 -4.31 -1.20
N ILE A 119 3.11 -4.84 -0.59
CA ILE A 119 3.66 -4.25 0.64
C ILE A 119 4.36 -2.92 0.34
N ALA A 120 4.93 -2.78 -0.86
CA ALA A 120 5.47 -1.51 -1.35
C ALA A 120 4.41 -0.47 -1.73
N ILE A 121 3.12 -0.84 -1.85
CA ILE A 121 2.05 0.02 -2.40
C ILE A 121 2.47 0.56 -3.78
N GLY A 122 2.96 -0.35 -4.62
CA GLY A 122 3.53 0.01 -5.91
C GLY A 122 2.66 -0.36 -7.12
N GLY A 123 1.84 -1.41 -7.05
CA GLY A 123 0.88 -1.73 -8.12
C GLY A 123 1.43 -2.44 -9.36
N PHE A 124 2.73 -2.77 -9.44
CA PHE A 124 3.19 -3.59 -10.57
C PHE A 124 2.61 -4.99 -10.50
N SER A 125 2.35 -5.56 -11.68
CA SER A 125 1.93 -6.95 -11.86
C SER A 125 2.84 -7.67 -12.85
N THR A 126 2.87 -8.98 -12.73
CA THR A 126 3.48 -9.89 -13.70
C THR A 126 2.62 -10.07 -14.96
N HIS A 127 1.35 -9.65 -14.91
CA HIS A 127 0.38 -9.75 -15.99
C HIS A 127 -0.10 -8.37 -16.45
N ASP A 128 -0.47 -8.25 -17.73
CA ASP A 128 -1.00 -6.99 -18.29
C ASP A 128 -2.32 -6.59 -17.63
N ALA A 129 -3.16 -7.57 -17.31
CA ALA A 129 -4.47 -7.37 -16.66
C ALA A 129 -4.38 -7.09 -15.15
N SER A 130 -3.16 -6.87 -14.62
CA SER A 130 -2.92 -6.69 -13.19
C SER A 130 -3.51 -7.86 -12.38
N VAL A 131 -4.15 -7.59 -11.24
CA VAL A 131 -4.81 -8.61 -10.41
C VAL A 131 -6.02 -9.23 -11.11
N GLY A 132 -6.60 -8.54 -12.10
CA GLY A 132 -7.69 -9.05 -12.93
C GLY A 132 -7.38 -10.34 -13.67
N TYR A 133 -6.10 -10.67 -13.89
CA TYR A 133 -5.68 -11.94 -14.50
C TYR A 133 -6.16 -13.17 -13.72
N PHE A 134 -6.22 -13.09 -12.38
CA PHE A 134 -6.51 -14.24 -11.54
C PHE A 134 -8.01 -14.51 -11.32
N ASP A 135 -8.87 -13.54 -11.66
CA ASP A 135 -10.34 -13.59 -11.52
C ASP A 135 -10.83 -14.26 -10.21
N SER A 136 -10.19 -13.90 -9.09
CA SER A 136 -10.41 -14.55 -7.79
C SER A 136 -10.77 -13.51 -6.73
N PRO A 137 -12.02 -13.51 -6.23
CA PRO A 137 -12.44 -12.62 -5.15
C PRO A 137 -11.58 -12.76 -3.89
N THR A 138 -11.04 -13.96 -3.65
CA THR A 138 -10.15 -14.26 -2.52
C THR A 138 -8.82 -13.53 -2.65
N ILE A 139 -8.19 -13.57 -3.83
CA ILE A 139 -6.92 -12.87 -4.10
C ILE A 139 -7.12 -11.36 -3.96
N ASN A 140 -8.21 -10.82 -4.52
CA ASN A 140 -8.56 -9.40 -4.38
C ASN A 140 -8.64 -9.00 -2.91
N THR A 141 -9.35 -9.79 -2.10
CA THR A 141 -9.55 -9.50 -0.67
C THR A 141 -8.23 -9.56 0.10
N ILE A 142 -7.37 -10.54 -0.19
CA ILE A 142 -6.04 -10.67 0.43
C ILE A 142 -5.20 -9.43 0.12
N ILE A 143 -5.06 -9.07 -1.16
CA ILE A 143 -4.27 -7.90 -1.58
C ILE A 143 -4.80 -6.63 -0.91
N ALA A 144 -6.13 -6.40 -0.95
CA ALA A 144 -6.74 -5.22 -0.32
C ALA A 144 -6.48 -5.16 1.20
N ILE A 145 -6.55 -6.28 1.92
CA ILE A 145 -6.22 -6.31 3.35
C ILE A 145 -4.75 -5.96 3.57
N PHE A 146 -3.83 -6.53 2.80
CA PHE A 146 -2.40 -6.22 2.92
C PHE A 146 -2.06 -4.78 2.49
N LEU A 147 -2.80 -4.19 1.57
CA LEU A 147 -2.71 -2.76 1.24
C LEU A 147 -3.15 -1.88 2.40
N LEU A 148 -4.27 -2.20 3.06
CA LEU A 148 -4.71 -1.48 4.25
C LEU A 148 -3.67 -1.57 5.37
N ILE A 149 -3.10 -2.77 5.60
CA ILE A 149 -2.05 -2.96 6.60
C ILE A 149 -0.79 -2.15 6.23
N SER A 150 -0.35 -2.21 4.97
CA SER A 150 0.86 -1.53 4.51
C SER A 150 0.68 -0.01 4.44
N GLY A 151 -0.55 0.46 4.19
CA GLY A 151 -0.92 1.88 4.16
C GLY A 151 -1.05 2.49 5.55
N CYS A 152 -0.97 1.68 6.61
CA CYS A 152 -0.88 2.18 7.97
C CYS A 152 0.55 2.62 8.32
N ASN A 153 0.65 3.54 9.27
CA ASN A 153 1.92 4.02 9.78
C ASN A 153 2.78 2.87 10.34
N TYR A 154 3.99 2.66 9.81
CA TYR A 154 4.89 1.58 10.24
C TYR A 154 5.37 1.75 11.68
N GLY A 155 5.31 2.95 12.26
CA GLY A 155 5.54 3.19 13.68
C GLY A 155 4.50 2.52 14.59
N LEU A 156 3.26 2.35 14.11
CA LEU A 156 2.23 1.58 14.83
C LEU A 156 2.52 0.08 14.79
N HIS A 157 2.97 -0.44 13.64
CA HIS A 157 3.43 -1.84 13.51
C HIS A 157 4.61 -2.14 14.42
N PHE A 158 5.59 -1.22 14.47
CA PHE A 158 6.72 -1.31 15.40
C PHE A 158 6.28 -1.32 16.87
N SER A 159 5.31 -0.47 17.23
CA SER A 159 4.75 -0.39 18.58
C SER A 159 4.08 -1.70 19.00
N LEU A 160 3.39 -2.38 18.07
CA LEU A 160 2.76 -3.68 18.31
C LEU A 160 3.82 -4.76 18.62
N LEU A 161 4.88 -4.85 17.81
CA LEU A 161 5.97 -5.83 18.02
C LEU A 161 6.77 -5.59 19.29
N SER A 162 6.80 -4.34 19.78
CA SER A 162 7.44 -3.99 21.05
C SER A 162 6.61 -4.41 22.29
N GLY A 163 5.53 -5.19 22.10
CA GLY A 163 4.73 -5.76 23.18
C GLY A 163 3.53 -4.90 23.61
N ARG A 164 3.17 -3.86 22.85
CA ARG A 164 1.94 -3.10 23.13
C ARG A 164 0.70 -3.84 22.60
N SER A 165 -0.45 -3.61 23.21
CA SER A 165 -1.72 -4.19 22.77
C SER A 165 -2.19 -3.60 21.43
N LEU A 166 -3.00 -4.36 20.68
CA LEU A 166 -3.70 -3.91 19.46
C LEU A 166 -4.52 -2.61 19.62
N LYS A 167 -4.85 -2.22 20.85
CA LYS A 167 -5.53 -0.95 21.16
C LYS A 167 -4.72 0.29 20.72
N VAL A 168 -3.42 0.16 20.44
CA VAL A 168 -2.58 1.27 19.97
C VAL A 168 -3.10 1.84 18.65
N TYR A 169 -3.53 0.98 17.71
CA TYR A 169 -4.08 1.45 16.42
C TYR A 169 -5.33 2.31 16.61
N TRP A 170 -6.26 1.89 17.48
CA TRP A 170 -7.52 2.62 17.66
C TRP A 170 -7.39 3.91 18.47
N ARG A 171 -6.30 4.05 19.23
CA ARG A 171 -5.99 5.31 19.94
C ARG A 171 -5.45 6.37 19.00
N ASP A 172 -4.83 5.95 17.91
CA ASP A 172 -4.27 6.84 16.92
C ASP A 172 -5.40 7.50 16.08
N PRO A 173 -5.47 8.84 16.02
CA PRO A 173 -6.51 9.53 15.24
C PRO A 173 -6.30 9.38 13.74
N GLU A 174 -5.07 9.26 13.25
CA GLU A 174 -4.74 9.11 11.84
C GLU A 174 -5.21 7.75 11.31
N PHE A 175 -4.93 6.66 12.03
CA PHE A 175 -5.44 5.32 11.70
C PHE A 175 -6.97 5.28 11.64
N ARG A 176 -7.65 5.91 12.62
CA ARG A 176 -9.13 5.97 12.62
C ARG A 176 -9.67 6.76 11.44
N MET A 177 -9.03 7.88 11.08
CA MET A 177 -9.40 8.67 9.92
C MET A 177 -9.18 7.87 8.62
N PHE A 178 -8.03 7.22 8.48
CA PHE A 178 -7.69 6.38 7.34
C PHE A 178 -8.73 5.28 7.10
N ILE A 179 -9.04 4.48 8.13
CA ILE A 179 -10.06 3.42 8.02
C ILE A 179 -11.46 4.02 7.79
N GLY A 180 -11.79 5.14 8.43
CA GLY A 180 -13.07 5.82 8.21
C GLY A 180 -13.28 6.30 6.78
N VAL A 181 -12.25 6.90 6.17
CA VAL A 181 -12.25 7.34 4.76
C VAL A 181 -12.38 6.14 3.83
N GLN A 182 -11.58 5.08 4.04
CA GLN A 182 -11.64 3.87 3.23
C GLN A 182 -13.04 3.24 3.25
N LEU A 183 -13.61 3.02 4.44
CA LEU A 183 -14.95 2.44 4.57
C LEU A 183 -16.02 3.31 3.92
N THR A 184 -15.93 4.64 4.07
CA THR A 184 -16.88 5.58 3.45
C THR A 184 -16.83 5.48 1.93
N LEU A 185 -15.63 5.46 1.34
CA LEU A 185 -15.44 5.31 -0.10
C LEU A 185 -15.95 3.95 -0.61
N VAL A 186 -15.71 2.87 0.12
CA VAL A 186 -16.21 1.52 -0.21
C VAL A 186 -17.74 1.51 -0.23
N VAL A 187 -18.39 2.10 0.77
CA VAL A 187 -19.86 2.19 0.83
C VAL A 187 -20.40 3.01 -0.33
N ILE A 188 -19.84 4.18 -0.61
CA ILE A 188 -20.27 5.04 -1.73
C ILE A 188 -20.12 4.31 -3.06
N CYS A 189 -18.95 3.72 -3.32
CA CYS A 189 -18.70 3.01 -4.59
C CYS A 189 -19.62 1.80 -4.74
N THR A 190 -19.81 1.00 -3.68
CA THR A 190 -20.70 -0.17 -3.70
C THR A 190 -22.14 0.25 -4.01
N LEU A 191 -22.66 1.29 -3.35
CA LEU A 191 -24.02 1.78 -3.59
C LEU A 191 -24.21 2.29 -5.02
N VAL A 192 -23.27 3.09 -5.54
CA VAL A 192 -23.36 3.61 -6.91
C VAL A 192 -23.32 2.49 -7.93
N LEU A 193 -22.41 1.51 -7.78
CA LEU A 193 -22.33 0.36 -8.67
C LEU A 193 -23.58 -0.51 -8.63
N TRP A 194 -24.16 -0.66 -7.44
CA TRP A 194 -25.42 -1.36 -7.24
C TRP A 194 -26.57 -0.68 -7.98
N PHE A 195 -26.75 0.63 -7.80
CA PHE A 195 -27.83 1.38 -8.46
C PHE A 195 -27.73 1.37 -9.99
N HIS A 196 -26.51 1.36 -10.52
CA HIS A 196 -26.27 1.28 -11.95
C HIS A 196 -26.27 -0.16 -12.51
N ASN A 197 -26.50 -1.18 -11.67
CA ASN A 197 -26.52 -2.60 -12.04
C ASN A 197 -25.30 -3.00 -12.90
N ILE A 198 -24.09 -2.56 -12.50
CA ILE A 198 -22.86 -2.83 -13.26
C ILE A 198 -22.46 -4.31 -13.19
N TYR A 199 -22.76 -4.97 -12.08
CA TYR A 199 -22.49 -6.40 -11.88
C TYR A 199 -23.76 -7.12 -11.44
N ASP A 200 -23.88 -8.40 -11.82
CA ASP A 200 -25.07 -9.22 -11.57
C ASP A 200 -25.26 -9.63 -10.11
N SER A 201 -24.16 -9.66 -9.33
CA SER A 201 -24.19 -10.12 -7.94
C SER A 201 -23.78 -9.04 -6.94
N ALA A 202 -24.44 -9.08 -5.79
CA ALA A 202 -24.12 -8.26 -4.63
C ALA A 202 -22.67 -8.42 -4.17
N LEU A 203 -22.23 -9.67 -4.12
CA LEU A 203 -20.94 -10.04 -3.58
C LEU A 203 -19.82 -9.64 -4.55
N THR A 204 -20.05 -9.76 -5.85
CA THR A 204 -19.10 -9.29 -6.89
C THR A 204 -19.01 -7.78 -6.87
N THR A 205 -20.13 -7.07 -6.72
CA THR A 205 -20.16 -5.61 -6.61
C THR A 205 -19.33 -5.13 -5.42
N LEU A 206 -19.56 -5.73 -4.25
CA LEU A 206 -18.82 -5.39 -3.03
C LEU A 206 -17.33 -5.72 -3.17
N ASN A 207 -16.97 -6.89 -3.73
CA ASN A 207 -15.58 -7.28 -3.91
C ASN A 207 -14.82 -6.33 -4.84
N GLN A 208 -15.42 -5.98 -5.99
CA GLN A 208 -14.83 -5.06 -6.95
C GLN A 208 -14.73 -3.64 -6.39
N ALA A 209 -15.77 -3.16 -5.71
CA ALA A 209 -15.75 -1.86 -5.04
C ALA A 209 -14.69 -1.79 -3.94
N PHE A 210 -14.64 -2.81 -3.06
CA PHE A 210 -13.68 -2.90 -1.97
C PHE A 210 -12.25 -2.89 -2.49
N PHE A 211 -11.94 -3.73 -3.47
CA PHE A 211 -10.60 -3.83 -4.04
C PHE A 211 -10.15 -2.52 -4.69
N GLN A 212 -10.96 -1.98 -5.60
CA GLN A 212 -10.57 -0.80 -6.38
C GLN A 212 -10.48 0.46 -5.52
N VAL A 213 -11.38 0.62 -4.53
CA VAL A 213 -11.30 1.72 -3.57
C VAL A 213 -10.01 1.64 -2.78
N VAL A 214 -9.74 0.48 -2.15
CA VAL A 214 -8.53 0.32 -1.34
C VAL A 214 -7.29 0.52 -2.19
N SER A 215 -7.23 -0.08 -3.37
CA SER A 215 -6.11 0.04 -4.31
C SER A 215 -5.82 1.49 -4.72
N MET A 216 -6.84 2.23 -5.16
CA MET A 216 -6.67 3.60 -5.64
C MET A 216 -6.45 4.59 -4.49
N ALA A 217 -7.25 4.51 -3.43
CA ALA A 217 -7.18 5.43 -2.30
C ALA A 217 -5.89 5.23 -1.46
N THR A 218 -5.33 4.02 -1.42
CA THR A 218 -4.00 3.80 -0.82
C THR A 218 -2.85 4.10 -1.76
N THR A 219 -3.10 4.57 -2.99
CA THR A 219 -2.09 4.85 -4.04
C THR A 219 -1.38 3.62 -4.62
N ALA A 220 -1.89 2.41 -4.39
CA ALA A 220 -1.30 1.19 -4.93
C ALA A 220 -1.50 1.07 -6.45
N GLY A 221 -2.69 1.38 -6.96
CA GLY A 221 -2.95 1.40 -8.41
C GLY A 221 -3.10 0.04 -9.09
N PHE A 222 -3.27 -1.05 -8.34
CA PHE A 222 -3.74 -2.32 -8.90
C PHE A 222 -5.15 -2.21 -9.47
N THR A 223 -5.44 -2.97 -10.52
CA THR A 223 -6.75 -3.04 -11.16
C THR A 223 -7.21 -4.49 -11.30
N THR A 224 -8.51 -4.73 -11.14
CA THR A 224 -9.16 -6.02 -11.39
C THR A 224 -10.08 -5.98 -12.60
N ASP A 225 -10.65 -4.80 -12.85
CA ASP A 225 -11.59 -4.58 -13.94
C ASP A 225 -11.37 -3.17 -14.51
N SER A 226 -11.87 -2.94 -15.71
CA SER A 226 -11.90 -1.65 -16.37
C SER A 226 -12.83 -0.69 -15.64
N ILE A 227 -12.23 0.18 -14.83
CA ILE A 227 -12.91 1.31 -14.17
C ILE A 227 -13.58 2.24 -15.20
N ALA A 228 -13.19 2.20 -16.47
CA ALA A 228 -13.84 2.95 -17.54
C ALA A 228 -15.28 2.50 -17.82
N ARG A 229 -15.69 1.30 -17.38
CA ARG A 229 -17.09 0.85 -17.45
C ARG A 229 -17.95 1.39 -16.31
N TRP A 230 -17.35 1.95 -15.28
CA TRP A 230 -18.08 2.47 -14.12
C TRP A 230 -18.66 3.86 -14.43
N PRO A 231 -19.73 4.28 -13.73
CA PRO A 231 -20.24 5.64 -13.84
C PRO A 231 -19.12 6.66 -13.63
N LEU A 232 -18.99 7.66 -14.51
CA LEU A 232 -17.87 8.61 -14.58
C LEU A 232 -17.53 9.29 -13.24
N PHE A 233 -18.53 9.43 -12.37
CA PHE A 233 -18.36 9.92 -11.01
C PHE A 233 -17.34 9.11 -10.19
N LEU A 234 -17.34 7.77 -10.29
CA LEU A 234 -16.48 6.90 -9.48
C LEU A 234 -14.99 6.99 -9.84
N PRO A 235 -14.57 6.91 -11.11
CA PRO A 235 -13.16 7.11 -11.47
C PRO A 235 -12.62 8.45 -10.98
N VAL A 236 -13.40 9.53 -11.11
CA VAL A 236 -13.01 10.88 -10.65
C VAL A 236 -12.91 10.93 -9.13
N LEU A 237 -13.88 10.37 -8.41
CA LEU A 237 -13.84 10.26 -6.96
C LEU A 237 -12.62 9.50 -6.47
N LEU A 238 -12.31 8.35 -7.09
CA LEU A 238 -11.15 7.52 -6.73
C LEU A 238 -9.83 8.22 -7.04
N LEU A 239 -9.74 8.93 -8.17
CA LEU A 239 -8.59 9.77 -8.49
C LEU A 239 -8.38 10.87 -7.44
N CYS A 240 -9.45 11.54 -7.01
CA CYS A 240 -9.39 12.54 -5.94
C CYS A 240 -8.98 11.90 -4.59
N SER A 241 -9.42 10.67 -4.32
CA SER A 241 -9.06 9.97 -3.07
C SER A 241 -7.58 9.60 -2.98
N ALA A 242 -6.91 9.43 -4.12
CA ALA A 242 -5.48 9.14 -4.17
C ALA A 242 -4.60 10.28 -3.60
N PHE A 243 -5.12 11.51 -3.53
CA PHE A 243 -4.45 12.63 -2.86
C PHE A 243 -4.53 12.57 -1.32
N ILE A 244 -5.47 11.79 -0.77
CA ILE A 244 -5.55 11.55 0.69
C ILE A 244 -4.53 10.48 1.07
N GLY A 245 -4.49 9.40 0.30
CA GLY A 245 -3.39 8.44 0.35
C GLY A 245 -3.35 7.54 1.59
N GLY A 246 -2.15 7.00 1.84
CA GLY A 246 -1.83 6.23 3.04
C GLY A 246 -1.55 7.12 4.26
N CYS A 247 -1.49 6.52 5.45
CA CYS A 247 -1.02 7.21 6.66
C CYS A 247 0.43 7.71 6.49
N ALA A 248 0.80 8.78 7.19
CA ALA A 248 2.17 9.24 7.30
C ALA A 248 3.07 8.12 7.87
N GLY A 249 4.26 7.96 7.30
CA GLY A 249 5.17 6.87 7.68
C GLY A 249 4.72 5.48 7.22
N SER A 250 3.80 5.40 6.25
CA SER A 250 3.51 4.21 5.46
C SER A 250 4.32 4.18 4.15
N THR A 251 4.07 3.18 3.30
CA THR A 251 4.58 3.12 1.92
C THR A 251 3.70 3.87 0.91
N GLY A 252 2.55 4.40 1.33
CA GLY A 252 1.65 5.14 0.44
C GLY A 252 2.09 6.57 0.19
N GLY A 253 1.66 7.12 -0.96
CA GLY A 253 1.79 8.54 -1.31
C GLY A 253 0.55 9.35 -0.92
N GLY A 254 0.61 10.67 -1.13
CA GLY A 254 -0.44 11.66 -0.84
C GLY A 254 0.13 13.07 -0.76
#